data_AF-A0A1I1EYS5-F1
#
_entry.id   AF-A0A1I1EYS5-F1
#
_cell.length_a   1.000
_cell.length_b   1.000
_cell.length_c   1.000
_cell.angle_alpha   90.00
_cell.angle_beta   90.00
_cell.angle_gamma   90.00
#
_symmetry.space_group_name_H-M   'P 1'
#
loop_
_entity.id
_entity.type
_entity.pdbx_description
1 polymer ?
#
loop_
_entity_poly.entity_id
_entity_poly.type
_entity_poly.pdbx_seq_one_letter_code
_entity_poly.pdbx_strand_id
1 'polypeptide(L)'
;MQAGKRWFSRGLLLLAAAMPLLAACDAARENLAQAIRPASANEVAGGLRAQIAQGKFAEASAEGARFLKDQQDTSGVVAWETAKASAQAGKLDDAVRFAGLAVKGGTVAGVDLMGEPMLEPVRTDPRFVHLAATGGDTAEARVFDPVPAAAPAAASIGASGVTASAGDVAVELPQ
;
A
#
# COMPACT_ATOMS: atom_id res chain seq x y z
N MET A 1 -62.91 -53.97 32.24
CA MET A 1 -62.37 -53.76 30.88
C MET A 1 -61.59 -52.46 30.85
N GLN A 2 -60.26 -52.51 30.78
CA GLN A 2 -59.38 -51.44 30.28
C GLN A 2 -57.92 -51.95 30.36
N ALA A 3 -57.59 -52.85 29.43
CA ALA A 3 -56.22 -53.25 29.13
C ALA A 3 -55.89 -52.71 27.74
N GLY A 4 -54.73 -52.06 27.58
CA GLY A 4 -54.18 -51.73 26.27
C GLY A 4 -54.14 -50.24 25.94
N LYS A 5 -53.26 -49.46 26.61
CA LYS A 5 -52.86 -48.15 26.08
C LYS A 5 -51.54 -47.59 26.59
N ARG A 6 -50.56 -48.46 26.93
CA ARG A 6 -49.27 -48.03 27.50
C ARG A 6 -48.02 -48.48 26.75
N TRP A 7 -48.15 -49.17 25.61
CA TRP A 7 -46.99 -49.81 24.98
C TRP A 7 -46.40 -49.07 23.77
N PHE A 8 -47.10 -48.08 23.21
CA PHE A 8 -46.59 -47.35 22.03
C PHE A 8 -45.68 -46.15 22.34
N SER A 9 -45.61 -45.69 23.59
CA SER A 9 -44.91 -44.45 23.95
C SER A 9 -43.43 -44.62 24.32
N ARG A 10 -42.89 -45.84 24.30
CA ARG A 10 -41.47 -46.10 24.62
C ARG A 10 -40.55 -46.27 23.41
N GLY A 11 -41.08 -46.54 22.21
CA GLY A 11 -40.27 -46.66 20.99
C GLY A 11 -39.91 -45.33 20.33
N LEU A 12 -40.75 -44.30 20.49
CA LEU A 12 -40.58 -43.01 19.79
C LEU A 12 -39.59 -42.04 20.47
N LEU A 13 -39.16 -42.34 21.70
CA LEU A 13 -38.24 -41.50 22.46
C LEU A 13 -36.75 -41.82 22.21
N LEU A 14 -36.45 -42.95 21.56
CA LEU A 14 -35.06 -43.35 21.25
C LEU A 14 -34.62 -42.97 19.82
N LEU A 15 -35.54 -42.60 18.93
CA LEU A 15 -35.21 -42.19 17.55
C LEU A 15 -34.93 -40.69 17.39
N ALA A 16 -35.17 -39.87 18.42
CA ALA A 16 -34.95 -38.42 18.39
C ALA A 16 -33.55 -37.99 18.87
N ALA A 17 -32.70 -38.93 19.28
CA ALA A 17 -31.35 -38.63 19.78
C ALA A 17 -30.24 -38.76 18.71
N ALA A 18 -30.57 -39.24 17.51
CA ALA A 18 -29.56 -39.43 16.44
C ALA A 18 -29.42 -38.23 15.49
N MET A 19 -30.34 -37.27 15.50
CA MET A 19 -30.31 -36.11 14.57
C MET A 19 -29.52 -34.87 14.98
N PRO A 20 -29.15 -34.58 16.26
CA PRO A 20 -28.39 -33.37 16.54
C PRO A 20 -26.89 -33.48 16.20
N LEU A 21 -26.38 -34.69 15.91
CA LEU A 21 -24.97 -34.90 15.58
C LEU A 21 -24.58 -34.39 14.17
N LEU A 22 -25.54 -34.22 13.26
CA LEU A 22 -25.29 -33.66 11.93
C LEU A 22 -25.26 -32.12 11.96
N ALA A 23 -26.14 -31.48 12.72
CA ALA A 23 -26.21 -30.03 12.84
C ALA A 23 -25.03 -29.42 13.62
N ALA A 24 -24.48 -30.14 14.61
CA ALA A 24 -23.27 -29.71 15.32
C ALA A 24 -22.00 -29.81 14.46
N CYS A 25 -21.98 -30.71 13.48
CA CYS A 25 -20.86 -30.87 12.56
C CYS A 25 -20.80 -29.72 11.53
N ASP A 26 -21.96 -29.19 11.09
CA ASP A 26 -22.00 -28.05 10.18
C ASP A 26 -21.59 -26.74 10.88
N ALA A 27 -22.08 -26.48 12.10
CA ALA A 27 -21.67 -25.28 12.86
C ALA A 27 -20.17 -25.30 13.23
N ALA A 28 -19.59 -26.47 13.51
CA ALA A 28 -18.15 -26.62 13.74
C ALA A 28 -17.34 -26.48 12.45
N ARG A 29 -17.84 -26.97 11.31
CA ARG A 29 -17.23 -26.77 9.99
C ARG A 29 -17.23 -25.31 9.56
N GLU A 30 -18.29 -24.57 9.83
CA GLU A 30 -18.37 -23.15 9.45
C GLU A 30 -17.43 -22.28 10.30
N ASN A 31 -17.29 -22.60 11.59
CA ASN A 31 -16.28 -21.96 12.46
C ASN A 31 -14.84 -22.34 12.07
N LEU A 32 -14.59 -23.59 11.68
CA LEU A 32 -13.28 -24.01 11.16
C LEU A 32 -12.97 -23.39 9.79
N ALA A 33 -13.98 -23.25 8.92
CA ALA A 33 -13.82 -22.63 7.61
C ALA A 33 -13.51 -21.12 7.71
N GLN A 34 -14.02 -20.43 8.73
CA GLN A 34 -13.60 -19.05 9.03
C GLN A 34 -12.20 -18.99 9.65
N ALA A 35 -11.82 -19.93 10.52
CA ALA A 35 -10.50 -19.98 11.15
C ALA A 35 -9.35 -20.31 10.17
N ILE A 36 -9.65 -20.94 9.04
CA ILE A 36 -8.67 -21.37 8.02
C ILE A 36 -8.61 -20.39 6.84
N ARG A 37 -9.41 -19.32 6.82
CA ARG A 37 -9.26 -18.30 5.78
C ARG A 37 -7.93 -17.57 5.98
N PRO A 38 -7.01 -17.58 5.00
CA PRO A 38 -5.83 -16.75 5.08
C PRO A 38 -6.27 -15.30 5.25
N ALA A 39 -5.68 -14.61 6.22
CA ALA A 39 -5.99 -13.21 6.50
C ALA A 39 -5.82 -12.39 5.21
N SER A 40 -6.79 -11.53 4.92
CA SER A 40 -6.73 -10.66 3.75
C SER A 40 -5.65 -9.59 3.91
N ALA A 41 -5.16 -9.06 2.79
CA ALA A 41 -4.18 -7.98 2.78
C ALA A 41 -4.61 -6.77 3.63
N ASN A 42 -5.90 -6.43 3.63
CA ASN A 42 -6.43 -5.31 4.43
C ASN A 42 -6.46 -5.61 5.93
N GLU A 43 -6.79 -6.84 6.34
CA GLU A 43 -6.76 -7.25 7.75
C GLU A 43 -5.32 -7.23 8.28
N VAL A 44 -4.38 -7.74 7.49
CA VAL A 44 -2.95 -7.72 7.83
C VAL A 44 -2.45 -6.28 7.92
N ALA A 45 -2.73 -5.44 6.92
CA ALA A 45 -2.35 -4.04 6.98
C ALA A 45 -2.95 -3.29 8.19
N GLY A 46 -4.19 -3.60 8.57
CA GLY A 46 -4.80 -3.10 9.80
C GLY A 46 -4.02 -3.51 11.06
N GLY A 47 -3.61 -4.78 11.14
CA GLY A 47 -2.75 -5.28 12.21
C GLY A 47 -1.39 -4.59 12.25
N LEU A 48 -0.74 -4.39 11.10
CA LEU A 48 0.54 -3.69 11.00
C LEU A 48 0.43 -2.24 11.46
N ARG A 49 -0.63 -1.52 11.07
CA ARG A 49 -0.90 -0.14 11.54
C ARG A 49 -1.03 -0.09 13.05
N ALA A 50 -1.74 -1.05 13.64
CA ALA A 50 -1.89 -1.12 15.10
C ALA A 50 -0.54 -1.34 15.81
N GLN A 51 0.35 -2.17 15.25
CA GLN A 51 1.69 -2.39 15.78
C GLN A 51 2.60 -1.17 15.62
N ILE A 52 2.55 -0.51 14.45
CA ILE A 52 3.23 0.74 14.17
C ILE A 52 2.82 1.82 15.18
N ALA A 53 1.51 1.97 15.45
CA ALA A 53 1.01 2.93 16.43
C ALA A 53 1.48 2.61 17.87
N GLN A 54 1.83 1.36 18.15
CA GLN A 54 2.40 0.92 19.42
C GLN A 54 3.94 1.05 19.47
N GLY A 55 4.58 1.54 18.41
CA GLY A 55 6.04 1.61 18.29
C GLY A 55 6.73 0.26 18.03
N LYS A 56 5.97 -0.79 17.73
CA LYS A 56 6.47 -2.16 17.45
C LYS A 56 6.91 -2.31 15.99
N PHE A 57 7.87 -1.49 15.59
CA PHE A 57 8.28 -1.37 14.18
C PHE A 57 8.99 -2.63 13.67
N ALA A 58 9.82 -3.26 14.50
CA ALA A 58 10.57 -4.44 14.10
C ALA A 58 9.65 -5.66 13.89
N GLU A 59 8.66 -5.82 14.76
CA GLU A 59 7.63 -6.85 14.68
C GLU A 59 6.72 -6.63 13.47
N ALA A 60 6.23 -5.40 13.27
CA ALA A 60 5.38 -5.07 12.12
C ALA A 60 6.12 -5.30 10.79
N SER A 61 7.39 -4.89 10.72
CA SER A 61 8.25 -5.15 9.56
C SER A 61 8.40 -6.66 9.30
N ALA A 62 8.66 -7.47 10.33
CA ALA A 62 8.84 -8.91 10.19
C ALA A 62 7.56 -9.63 9.77
N GLU A 63 6.41 -9.26 10.34
CA GLU A 63 5.11 -9.85 10.02
C GLU A 63 4.69 -9.51 8.59
N GLY A 64 4.80 -8.24 8.18
CA GLY A 64 4.50 -7.81 6.83
C GLY A 64 5.41 -8.47 5.79
N ALA A 65 6.71 -8.60 6.09
CA ALA A 65 7.65 -9.31 5.23
C ALA A 65 7.31 -10.79 5.07
N ARG A 66 6.86 -11.46 6.14
CA ARG A 66 6.39 -12.85 6.08
C ARG A 66 5.16 -12.96 5.20
N PHE A 67 4.17 -12.10 5.40
CA PHE A 67 2.96 -12.10 4.58
C PHE A 67 3.28 -11.92 3.10
N LEU A 68 4.12 -10.94 2.75
CA LEU A 68 4.50 -10.64 1.36
C LEU A 68 5.37 -11.72 0.69
N LYS A 69 6.00 -12.59 1.48
CA LYS A 69 6.73 -13.75 0.99
C LYS A 69 5.78 -14.90 0.65
N ASP A 70 4.80 -15.14 1.51
CA ASP A 70 3.90 -16.29 1.42
C ASP A 70 2.66 -15.99 0.55
N GLN A 71 2.30 -14.71 0.41
CA GLN A 71 1.15 -14.24 -0.34
C GLN A 71 1.51 -13.03 -1.22
N GLN A 72 0.93 -12.98 -2.41
CA GLN A 72 1.13 -11.86 -3.32
C GLN A 72 0.11 -10.76 -3.03
N ASP A 73 0.56 -9.67 -2.43
CA ASP A 73 -0.24 -8.44 -2.28
C ASP A 73 -0.19 -7.64 -3.58
N THR A 74 -1.22 -7.80 -4.41
CA THR A 74 -1.35 -7.04 -5.67
C THR A 74 -1.74 -5.58 -5.43
N SER A 75 -2.34 -5.26 -4.29
CA SER A 75 -2.77 -3.91 -3.95
C SER A 75 -1.61 -3.03 -3.50
N GLY A 76 -0.58 -3.63 -2.87
CA GLY A 76 0.56 -2.92 -2.29
C GLY A 76 0.27 -2.32 -0.90
N VAL A 77 -0.91 -2.56 -0.31
CA VAL A 77 -1.31 -1.99 0.97
C VAL A 77 -0.47 -2.55 2.12
N VAL A 78 -0.19 -3.85 2.11
CA VAL A 78 0.70 -4.48 3.10
C VAL A 78 2.14 -4.02 2.87
N ALA A 79 2.55 -3.93 1.60
CA ALA A 79 3.88 -3.41 1.26
C ALA A 79 4.09 -1.98 1.78
N TRP A 80 3.07 -1.12 1.72
CA TRP A 80 3.16 0.24 2.22
C TRP A 80 3.37 0.32 3.72
N GLU A 81 2.57 -0.41 4.50
CA GLU A 81 2.72 -0.44 5.96
C GLU A 81 4.05 -1.08 6.37
N THR A 82 4.49 -2.12 5.65
CA THR A 82 5.76 -2.79 5.89
C THR A 82 6.95 -1.87 5.59
N ALA A 83 6.87 -1.02 4.57
CA ALA A 83 7.91 -0.05 4.23
C ALA A 83 8.12 0.96 5.38
N LYS A 84 7.02 1.54 5.89
CA LYS A 84 7.04 2.48 7.01
C LYS A 84 7.62 1.85 8.28
N ALA A 85 7.17 0.64 8.61
CA ALA A 85 7.71 -0.11 9.75
C ALA A 85 9.20 -0.41 9.59
N SER A 86 9.64 -0.81 8.40
CA SER A 86 11.04 -1.16 8.13
C SER A 86 11.97 0.05 8.22
N ALA A 87 11.52 1.22 7.76
CA ALA A 87 12.28 2.47 7.86
C ALA A 87 12.52 2.84 9.34
N GLN A 88 11.47 2.80 10.15
CA GLN A 88 11.56 3.10 11.58
C GLN A 88 12.33 2.05 12.38
N ALA A 89 12.35 0.80 11.91
CA ALA A 89 13.17 -0.26 12.50
C ALA A 89 14.66 -0.22 12.07
N GLY A 90 15.07 0.76 11.25
CA GLY A 90 16.44 0.88 10.73
C GLY A 90 16.79 -0.11 9.61
N LYS A 91 15.81 -0.83 9.07
CA LYS A 91 15.97 -1.77 7.94
C LYS A 91 15.78 -1.04 6.62
N LEU A 92 16.74 -0.19 6.27
CA LEU A 92 16.62 0.76 5.17
C LEU A 92 16.45 0.09 3.79
N ASP A 93 17.20 -0.99 3.52
CA ASP A 93 17.06 -1.74 2.26
C ASP A 93 15.66 -2.34 2.08
N ASP A 94 15.10 -2.89 3.16
CA ASP A 94 13.73 -3.43 3.14
C ASP A 94 12.70 -2.33 2.96
N ALA A 95 12.89 -1.18 3.60
CA ALA A 95 12.01 -0.02 3.44
C ALA A 95 11.94 0.45 1.97
N VAL A 96 13.08 0.60 1.30
CA VAL A 96 13.14 0.96 -0.13
C VAL A 96 12.46 -0.10 -1.00
N ARG A 97 12.76 -1.38 -0.75
CA ARG A 97 12.18 -2.50 -1.51
C ARG A 97 10.65 -2.54 -1.37
N PHE A 98 10.13 -2.43 -0.16
CA PHE A 98 8.70 -2.48 0.09
C PHE A 98 7.97 -1.21 -0.38
N ALA A 99 8.60 -0.03 -0.30
CA ALA A 99 8.06 1.18 -0.92
C ALA A 99 7.89 0.99 -2.44
N GLY A 100 8.86 0.36 -3.11
CA GLY A 100 8.76 0.04 -4.53
C GLY A 100 7.61 -0.91 -4.86
N LEU A 101 7.36 -1.90 -4.01
CA LEU A 101 6.20 -2.79 -4.16
C LEU A 101 4.87 -2.06 -3.95
N ALA A 102 4.81 -1.11 -3.00
CA ALA A 102 3.62 -0.29 -2.76
C ALA A 102 3.29 0.62 -3.95
N VAL A 103 4.31 1.24 -4.56
CA VAL A 103 4.17 2.03 -5.78
C VAL A 103 3.69 1.17 -6.95
N LYS A 104 4.29 -0.01 -7.13
CA LYS A 104 3.89 -0.95 -8.19
C LYS A 104 2.45 -1.44 -8.02
N GLY A 105 1.99 -1.62 -6.78
CA GLY A 105 0.61 -1.99 -6.46
C GLY A 105 -0.40 -0.84 -6.60
N GLY A 106 0.08 0.41 -6.77
CA GLY A 106 -0.77 1.59 -6.89
C GLY A 106 -1.36 2.06 -5.56
N THR A 107 -0.88 1.57 -4.41
CA THR A 107 -1.31 2.06 -3.08
C THR A 107 -0.85 3.49 -2.84
N VAL A 108 0.30 3.87 -3.39
CA VAL A 108 0.92 5.19 -3.23
C VAL A 108 1.56 5.59 -4.55
N ALA A 109 1.47 6.87 -4.93
CA ALA A 109 2.22 7.38 -6.08
C ALA A 109 3.67 7.65 -5.66
N GLY A 110 4.62 7.50 -6.59
CA GLY A 110 6.03 7.79 -6.32
C GLY A 110 6.25 9.20 -5.73
N VAL A 111 5.52 10.19 -6.26
CA VAL A 111 5.61 11.59 -5.81
C VAL A 111 5.21 11.80 -4.34
N ASP A 112 4.39 10.91 -3.78
CA ASP A 112 3.91 11.01 -2.41
C ASP A 112 4.88 10.35 -1.40
N LEU A 113 5.84 9.56 -1.87
CA LEU A 113 6.81 8.86 -1.01
C LEU A 113 7.62 9.82 -0.14
N MET A 114 8.01 10.97 -0.71
CA MET A 114 8.79 11.99 0.01
C MET A 114 7.96 12.74 1.04
N GLY A 115 6.62 12.65 0.98
CA GLY A 115 5.71 13.27 1.92
C GLY A 115 5.52 12.45 3.22
N GLU A 116 5.72 11.13 3.17
CA GLU A 116 5.48 10.23 4.30
C GLU A 116 6.52 10.42 5.42
N PRO A 117 6.15 10.90 6.62
CA PRO A 117 7.11 11.15 7.70
C PRO A 117 7.83 9.90 8.18
N MET A 118 7.17 8.74 8.18
CA MET A 118 7.79 7.49 8.63
C MET A 118 8.90 6.99 7.70
N LEU A 119 9.00 7.53 6.49
CA LEU A 119 10.05 7.19 5.53
C LEU A 119 11.22 8.19 5.56
N GLU A 120 11.24 9.14 6.49
CA GLU A 120 12.36 10.09 6.66
C GLU A 120 13.75 9.40 6.66
N PRO A 121 13.96 8.27 7.34
CA PRO A 121 15.27 7.60 7.38
C PRO A 121 15.81 7.13 6.01
N VAL A 122 14.95 6.99 5.00
CA VAL A 122 15.35 6.55 3.65
C VAL A 122 15.31 7.67 2.60
N ARG A 123 14.90 8.88 2.96
CA ARG A 123 14.72 9.98 1.99
C ARG A 123 15.98 10.40 1.24
N THR A 124 17.16 10.14 1.83
CA THR A 124 18.44 10.43 1.20
C THR A 124 19.02 9.25 0.43
N ASP A 125 18.39 8.07 0.46
CA ASP A 125 18.83 6.92 -0.31
C ASP A 125 18.58 7.19 -1.81
N PRO A 126 19.61 7.13 -2.68
CA PRO A 126 19.45 7.42 -4.11
C PRO A 126 18.39 6.54 -4.79
N ARG A 127 18.22 5.29 -4.34
CA ARG A 127 17.21 4.36 -4.88
C ARG A 127 15.80 4.80 -4.49
N PHE A 128 15.64 5.30 -3.27
CA PHE A 128 14.37 5.86 -2.80
C PHE A 128 14.01 7.14 -3.55
N VAL A 129 14.98 8.05 -3.75
CA VAL A 129 14.81 9.27 -4.54
C VAL A 129 14.42 8.93 -5.99
N HIS A 130 15.10 7.96 -6.60
CA HIS A 130 14.76 7.50 -7.94
C HIS A 130 13.34 6.93 -8.03
N LEU A 131 12.96 6.11 -7.04
CA LEU A 131 11.60 5.58 -6.93
C LEU A 131 10.56 6.70 -6.80
N ALA A 132 10.84 7.72 -6.00
CA ALA A 132 9.94 8.86 -5.83
C ALA A 132 9.80 9.70 -7.11
N ALA A 133 10.89 9.84 -7.87
CA ALA A 133 10.91 10.61 -9.12
C ALA A 133 10.23 9.88 -10.29
N THR A 134 10.31 8.55 -10.35
CA THR A 134 9.83 7.74 -11.50
C THR A 134 8.54 6.99 -11.22
N GLY A 135 8.18 6.78 -9.95
CA GLY A 135 6.98 6.04 -9.54
C GLY A 135 5.65 6.77 -9.76
N GLY A 136 5.65 7.93 -10.42
CA GLY A 136 4.45 8.72 -10.73
C GLY A 136 3.82 8.43 -12.10
N ASP A 137 4.48 7.65 -12.96
CA ASP A 137 4.10 7.51 -14.37
C ASP A 137 2.85 6.64 -14.65
N THR A 138 2.08 6.25 -13.64
CA THR A 138 0.83 5.49 -13.80
C THR A 138 -0.44 6.28 -13.58
N ALA A 139 -0.38 7.59 -13.29
CA ALA A 139 -1.57 8.43 -13.19
C ALA A 139 -1.32 9.78 -13.87
N GLU A 140 -1.80 9.88 -15.11
CA GLU A 140 -1.88 11.10 -15.92
C GLU A 140 -0.56 11.86 -16.01
N ALA A 141 0.11 11.74 -17.16
CA ALA A 141 0.95 12.81 -17.65
C ALA A 141 0.15 14.11 -17.48
N ARG A 142 0.48 14.89 -16.43
CA ARG A 142 0.09 16.29 -16.38
C ARG A 142 0.74 16.84 -17.64
N VAL A 143 -0.11 17.04 -18.66
CA VAL A 143 0.20 17.89 -19.79
C VAL A 143 0.48 19.23 -19.14
N PHE A 144 1.74 19.45 -18.79
CA PHE A 144 2.27 20.78 -18.80
C PHE A 144 2.07 21.21 -20.24
N ASP A 145 1.13 22.15 -20.44
CA ASP A 145 1.08 22.89 -21.69
C ASP A 145 2.52 23.24 -22.06
N PRO A 146 2.99 22.90 -23.27
CA PRO A 146 4.32 23.28 -23.66
C PRO A 146 4.40 24.80 -23.51
N VAL A 147 5.23 25.25 -22.58
CA VAL A 147 5.64 26.65 -22.52
C VAL A 147 6.11 26.98 -23.92
N PRO A 148 5.47 27.92 -24.65
CA PRO A 148 5.90 28.24 -26.00
C PRO A 148 7.39 28.58 -25.92
N ALA A 149 8.18 27.92 -26.76
CA ALA A 149 9.63 28.11 -26.79
C ALA A 149 9.92 29.61 -26.77
N ALA A 150 10.54 30.09 -25.70
CA ALA A 150 10.89 31.49 -25.54
C ALA A 150 11.67 31.90 -26.80
N ALA A 151 11.26 33.01 -27.42
CA ALA A 151 11.90 33.53 -28.62
C ALA A 151 13.42 33.57 -28.42
N PRO A 152 14.22 33.13 -29.42
CA PRO A 152 15.67 33.03 -29.27
C PRO A 152 16.24 34.39 -28.85
N ALA A 153 16.99 34.40 -27.75
CA ALA A 153 17.70 35.59 -27.33
C ALA A 153 18.69 36.00 -28.43
N ALA A 154 18.55 37.22 -28.93
CA ALA A 154 19.42 37.79 -29.94
C ALA A 154 20.25 38.90 -29.32
N ALA A 155 21.55 38.86 -29.53
CA ALA A 155 22.46 39.93 -29.16
C ALA A 155 23.17 40.44 -30.43
N SER A 156 23.20 41.75 -30.60
CA SER A 156 23.92 42.42 -31.68
C SER A 156 24.80 43.52 -31.11
N ILE A 157 25.96 43.73 -31.73
CA ILE A 157 26.91 44.77 -31.37
C ILE A 157 26.90 45.80 -32.48
N GLY A 158 26.48 47.02 -32.16
CA GLY A 158 26.41 48.16 -33.08
C GLY A 158 27.42 49.25 -32.73
N ALA A 159 27.51 50.28 -33.58
CA ALA A 159 28.43 51.40 -33.37
C ALA A 159 28.13 52.23 -32.08
N SER A 160 26.96 52.04 -31.47
CA SER A 160 26.49 52.76 -30.29
C SER A 160 26.59 51.98 -28.99
N GLY A 161 26.88 50.67 -29.02
CA GLY A 161 26.77 49.81 -27.85
C GLY A 161 26.41 48.35 -28.14
N VAL A 162 26.12 47.60 -27.08
CA VAL A 162 25.63 46.22 -27.16
C VAL A 162 24.13 46.22 -26.88
N THR A 163 23.35 45.68 -27.80
CA THR A 163 21.91 45.44 -27.62
C THR A 163 21.65 43.95 -27.44
N ALA A 164 21.04 43.57 -26.32
CA ALA A 164 20.60 42.21 -26.06
C ALA A 164 19.08 42.19 -25.85
N SER A 165 18.39 41.33 -26.60
CA SER A 165 16.95 41.13 -26.50
C SER A 165 16.62 39.67 -26.15
N ALA A 166 15.73 39.48 -25.17
CA ALA A 166 15.15 38.19 -24.81
C ALA A 166 13.64 38.35 -24.58
N GLY A 167 12.83 37.78 -25.48
CA GLY A 167 11.38 38.02 -25.49
C GLY A 167 11.05 39.49 -25.70
N ASP A 168 10.23 40.06 -24.82
CA ASP A 168 9.79 41.48 -24.88
C ASP A 168 10.75 42.46 -24.19
N VAL A 169 11.87 41.97 -23.65
CA VAL A 169 12.85 42.79 -22.92
C VAL A 169 14.06 43.02 -23.81
N ALA A 170 14.35 44.30 -24.09
CA ALA A 170 15.58 44.75 -24.73
C ALA A 170 16.40 45.58 -23.73
N VAL A 171 17.68 45.25 -23.58
CA VAL A 171 18.65 46.01 -22.79
C VAL A 171 19.72 46.54 -23.74
N GLU A 172 19.91 47.84 -23.73
CA GLU A 172 20.96 48.53 -24.47
C GLU A 172 22.01 49.06 -23.49
N LEU A 173 23.26 48.63 -23.69
CA LEU A 173 24.40 49.16 -22.96
C LEU A 173 25.17 50.11 -23.90
N PRO A 174 25.17 51.43 -23.62
CA PRO A 174 26.02 52.35 -24.35
C PRO A 174 27.50 52.06 -24.05
N GLN A 175 28.38 52.30 -25.03
CA GLN A 175 29.82 52.25 -24.80
C GLN A 175 30.33 53.45 -23.99
#